data_AF-A0A966YGT8-F1
#
_entry.id   AF-A0A966YGT8-F1
#
_cell.length_a   1.000
_cell.length_b   1.000
_cell.length_c   1.000
_cell.angle_alpha   90.00
_cell.angle_beta   90.00
_cell.angle_gamma   90.00
#
_symmetry.space_group_name_H-M   'P 1'
#
loop_
_entity.id
_entity.type
_entity.pdbx_description
1 polymer ?
#
loop_
_entity_poly.entity_id
_entity_poly.type
_entity_poly.pdbx_seq_one_letter_code
_entity_poly.pdbx_strand_id
1 'polypeptide(L)'
;MMNLLKCFGDTRRQLRRAVPPGTFSSVRLALAYQLARGVGGTLVQIGACDGTAGDPISQFVRRGVMRAVLVEPVEDHFRKLEKTYSGVAGVSLVQAAVAHEDGEAIMYRARRVGRWENDDWVGQVSSFDPKHLTRHGVKPTEIETISVPAISLASLLRQFEMNQLDFLQIDAEGFDAEVVKMAMELPDPPSVVNFERMHLTVASLKEVFGLLESRGYSWIHDRFDTLALHQRFTEALSS
;
A
#
# COMPACT_ATOMS: atom_id res chain seq x y z
N MET A 1 31.68 -41.46 25.79
CA MET A 1 30.98 -40.29 26.35
C MET A 1 30.09 -39.71 25.26
N MET A 2 28.79 -39.98 25.33
CA MET A 2 27.78 -39.61 24.32
C MET A 2 27.68 -38.09 24.21
N ASN A 3 27.88 -37.54 23.00
CA ASN A 3 27.58 -36.15 22.68
C ASN A 3 26.06 -35.99 22.50
N LEU A 4 25.35 -35.91 23.62
CA LEU A 4 24.00 -35.32 23.68
C LEU A 4 24.15 -33.80 23.51
N LEU A 5 24.03 -33.27 22.30
CA LEU A 5 23.60 -31.89 21.97
C LEU A 5 23.79 -31.59 20.47
N LYS A 6 22.95 -32.20 19.62
CA LYS A 6 22.62 -31.65 18.29
C LYS A 6 21.11 -31.78 18.05
N CYS A 7 20.33 -31.21 18.97
CA CYS A 7 18.91 -30.96 18.78
C CYS A 7 18.68 -29.45 18.72
N PHE A 8 19.30 -28.77 17.76
CA PHE A 8 18.82 -27.46 17.32
C PHE A 8 18.25 -27.69 15.93
N GLY A 9 16.93 -27.87 15.85
CA GLY A 9 16.21 -27.87 14.58
C GLY A 9 16.42 -26.54 13.84
N ASP A 10 16.01 -26.50 12.58
CA ASP A 10 16.09 -25.29 11.76
C ASP A 10 15.58 -24.07 12.53
N THR A 11 16.37 -22.99 12.53
CA THR A 11 15.95 -21.72 13.11
C THR A 11 14.65 -21.25 12.45
N ARG A 12 13.80 -20.48 13.15
CA ARG A 12 12.56 -19.91 12.58
C ARG A 12 12.81 -19.19 11.24
N ARG A 13 13.99 -18.62 11.06
CA ARG A 13 14.43 -17.98 9.81
C ARG A 13 14.72 -18.98 8.70
N GLN A 14 15.36 -20.10 9.01
CA GLN A 14 15.59 -21.20 8.06
C GLN A 14 14.27 -21.84 7.63
N LEU A 15 13.37 -22.12 8.58
CA LEU A 15 12.03 -22.64 8.29
C LEU A 15 11.22 -21.68 7.39
N ARG A 16 11.20 -20.38 7.69
CA ARG A 16 10.52 -19.37 6.84
C ARG A 16 11.10 -19.25 5.42
N ARG A 17 12.37 -19.59 5.21
CA ARG A 17 12.99 -19.60 3.88
C ARG A 17 12.79 -20.92 3.13
N ALA A 18 12.61 -22.02 3.86
CA ALA A 18 12.37 -23.34 3.31
C ALA A 18 10.92 -23.53 2.86
N VAL A 19 9.96 -22.85 3.51
CA VAL A 19 8.56 -22.88 3.09
C VAL A 19 8.39 -21.97 1.87
N PRO A 20 7.84 -22.48 0.74
CA PRO A 20 7.58 -21.66 -0.43
C PRO A 20 6.57 -20.55 -0.09
N PRO A 21 6.61 -19.41 -0.80
CA PRO A 21 5.60 -18.37 -0.62
C PRO A 21 4.19 -18.92 -0.92
N GLY A 22 3.18 -18.30 -0.33
CA GLY A 22 1.79 -18.62 -0.66
C GLY A 22 1.55 -18.49 -2.17
N THR A 23 0.81 -19.43 -2.75
CA THR A 23 0.46 -19.44 -4.17
C THR A 23 -0.76 -18.57 -4.49
N PHE A 24 -1.28 -17.87 -3.49
CA PHE A 24 -2.54 -17.16 -3.55
C PHE A 24 -2.44 -15.81 -2.85
N SER A 25 -3.06 -14.79 -3.43
CA SER A 25 -3.04 -13.42 -2.92
C SER A 25 -4.22 -13.19 -1.98
N SER A 26 -3.92 -12.83 -0.74
CA SER A 26 -4.91 -12.42 0.25
C SER A 26 -5.70 -11.19 -0.21
N VAL A 27 -5.05 -10.22 -0.84
CA VAL A 27 -5.68 -9.03 -1.45
C VAL A 27 -6.72 -9.44 -2.48
N ARG A 28 -6.35 -10.35 -3.41
CA ARG A 28 -7.28 -10.84 -4.44
C ARG A 28 -8.48 -11.56 -3.83
N LEU A 29 -8.30 -12.30 -2.74
CA LEU A 29 -9.39 -12.94 -2.02
C LEU A 29 -10.36 -11.93 -1.42
N ALA A 30 -9.82 -10.94 -0.71
CA ALA A 30 -10.64 -9.92 -0.05
C ALA A 30 -11.45 -9.11 -1.08
N LEU A 31 -10.83 -8.73 -2.21
CA LEU A 31 -11.53 -8.05 -3.29
C LEU A 31 -12.59 -8.94 -3.97
N ALA A 32 -12.26 -10.21 -4.23
CA ALA A 32 -13.23 -11.15 -4.79
C ALA A 32 -14.43 -11.36 -3.84
N TYR A 33 -14.17 -11.46 -2.54
CA TYR A 33 -15.19 -11.55 -1.50
C TYR A 33 -16.07 -10.30 -1.44
N GLN A 34 -15.47 -9.10 -1.47
CA GLN A 34 -16.21 -7.83 -1.52
C GLN A 34 -17.15 -7.79 -2.73
N LEU A 35 -16.65 -8.14 -3.92
CA LEU A 35 -17.46 -8.16 -5.14
C LEU A 35 -18.58 -9.21 -5.10
N ALA A 36 -18.32 -10.37 -4.51
CA ALA A 36 -19.31 -11.44 -4.39
C ALA A 36 -20.52 -11.04 -3.50
N ARG A 37 -20.34 -10.08 -2.59
CA ARG A 37 -21.41 -9.55 -1.73
C ARG A 37 -22.37 -8.61 -2.48
N GLY A 38 -22.11 -8.28 -3.74
CA GLY A 38 -23.00 -7.47 -4.59
C GLY A 38 -23.08 -5.99 -4.20
N VAL A 39 -22.30 -5.55 -3.22
CA VAL A 39 -22.18 -4.14 -2.84
C VAL A 39 -21.10 -3.54 -3.74
N GLY A 40 -21.47 -2.55 -4.57
CA GLY A 40 -20.46 -1.73 -5.25
C GLY A 40 -19.52 -1.16 -4.18
N GLY A 41 -18.23 -1.46 -4.27
CA GLY A 41 -17.26 -1.14 -3.23
C GLY A 41 -16.54 0.19 -3.45
N THR A 42 -16.17 0.87 -2.38
CA THR A 42 -15.24 2.01 -2.42
C THR A 42 -13.81 1.54 -2.21
N LEU A 43 -12.90 2.02 -3.04
CA LEU A 43 -11.49 1.68 -2.98
C LEU A 43 -10.64 2.93 -3.06
N VAL A 44 -9.60 3.00 -2.23
CA VAL A 44 -8.55 4.02 -2.31
C VAL A 44 -7.22 3.31 -2.42
N GLN A 45 -6.40 3.71 -3.41
CA GLN A 45 -5.03 3.26 -3.56
C GLN A 45 -4.09 4.44 -3.37
N ILE A 46 -3.16 4.31 -2.42
CA ILE A 46 -2.10 5.28 -2.15
C ILE A 46 -0.80 4.72 -2.70
N GLY A 47 -0.16 5.46 -3.62
CA GLY A 47 1.02 4.99 -4.35
C GLY A 47 0.64 4.09 -5.51
N ALA A 48 -0.17 4.61 -6.43
CA ALA A 48 -0.66 3.83 -7.57
C ALA A 48 0.37 3.65 -8.70
N CYS A 49 1.47 4.41 -8.71
CA CYS A 49 2.48 4.44 -9.76
C CYS A 49 1.82 4.55 -11.15
N ASP A 50 2.00 3.54 -12.02
CA ASP A 50 1.40 3.48 -13.35
C ASP A 50 0.13 2.61 -13.44
N GLY A 51 -0.28 1.99 -12.32
CA GLY A 51 -1.44 1.12 -12.21
C GLY A 51 -1.33 -0.21 -12.96
N THR A 52 -0.12 -0.70 -13.22
CA THR A 52 0.12 -1.95 -13.97
C THR A 52 1.01 -2.95 -13.25
N ALA A 53 2.31 -2.69 -13.14
CA ALA A 53 3.29 -3.64 -12.64
C ALA A 53 3.18 -3.78 -11.13
N GLY A 54 3.15 -5.02 -10.62
CA GLY A 54 3.10 -5.29 -9.18
C GLY A 54 1.76 -4.98 -8.49
N ASP A 55 0.88 -4.19 -9.12
CA ASP A 55 -0.37 -3.73 -8.53
C ASP A 55 -1.37 -4.89 -8.29
N PRO A 56 -1.69 -5.21 -7.02
CA PRO A 56 -2.55 -6.35 -6.69
C PRO A 56 -4.04 -6.08 -6.98
N ILE A 57 -4.43 -4.83 -7.19
CA ILE A 57 -5.83 -4.39 -7.30
C ILE A 57 -6.22 -3.96 -8.72
N SER A 58 -5.26 -3.67 -9.60
CA SER A 58 -5.48 -3.18 -10.98
C SER A 58 -6.53 -3.98 -11.76
N GLN A 59 -6.47 -5.32 -11.71
CA GLN A 59 -7.42 -6.20 -12.41
C GLN A 59 -8.87 -6.08 -11.92
N PHE A 60 -9.09 -5.60 -10.70
CA PHE A 60 -10.43 -5.39 -10.13
C PHE A 60 -10.93 -3.99 -10.44
N VAL A 61 -10.07 -2.98 -10.31
CA VAL A 61 -10.40 -1.59 -10.66
C VAL A 61 -10.79 -1.48 -12.14
N ARG A 62 -10.04 -2.13 -13.04
CA ARG A 62 -10.31 -2.16 -14.49
C ARG A 62 -11.65 -2.77 -14.88
N ARG A 63 -12.33 -3.49 -13.99
CA ARG A 63 -13.68 -4.01 -14.25
C ARG A 63 -14.74 -2.91 -14.24
N GLY A 64 -14.44 -1.74 -13.68
CA GLY A 64 -15.35 -0.59 -13.63
C GLY A 64 -16.58 -0.80 -12.74
N VAL A 65 -16.49 -1.73 -11.79
CA VAL A 65 -17.59 -2.07 -10.85
C VAL A 65 -17.38 -1.49 -9.44
N MET A 66 -16.26 -0.80 -9.22
CA MET A 66 -15.88 -0.19 -7.95
C MET A 66 -15.75 1.32 -8.13
N ARG A 67 -16.03 2.07 -7.06
CA ARG A 67 -15.70 3.49 -6.98
C ARG A 67 -14.29 3.62 -6.44
N ALA A 68 -13.31 3.81 -7.32
CA ALA A 68 -11.90 3.81 -6.98
C ALA A 68 -11.29 5.22 -7.06
N VAL A 69 -10.51 5.60 -6.06
CA VAL A 69 -9.65 6.80 -6.08
C VAL A 69 -8.19 6.34 -6.03
N LEU A 70 -7.42 6.63 -7.06
CA LEU A 70 -6.03 6.22 -7.18
C LEU A 70 -5.12 7.44 -7.08
N VAL A 71 -4.15 7.39 -6.18
CA VAL A 71 -3.31 8.53 -5.81
C VAL A 71 -1.87 8.25 -6.18
N GLU A 72 -1.26 9.12 -6.98
CA GLU A 72 0.14 9.03 -7.39
C GLU A 72 0.78 10.43 -7.45
N PRO A 73 1.81 10.72 -6.61
CA PRO A 73 2.41 12.05 -6.56
C PRO A 73 3.33 12.39 -7.73
N VAL A 74 4.04 11.41 -8.30
CA VAL A 74 5.09 11.68 -9.29
C VAL A 74 4.46 11.86 -10.67
N GLU A 75 4.60 13.07 -11.22
CA GLU A 75 3.93 13.49 -12.47
C GLU A 75 4.06 12.49 -13.61
N ASP A 76 5.25 11.95 -13.85
CA ASP A 76 5.48 11.03 -14.96
C ASP A 76 4.79 9.68 -14.76
N HIS A 77 4.66 9.19 -13.52
CA HIS A 77 3.88 7.99 -13.23
C HIS A 77 2.39 8.30 -13.30
N PHE A 78 1.96 9.45 -12.77
CA PHE A 78 0.58 9.91 -12.85
C PHE A 78 0.10 9.99 -14.32
N ARG A 79 0.91 10.53 -15.23
CA ARG A 79 0.60 10.54 -16.68
C ARG A 79 0.47 9.14 -17.29
N LYS A 80 1.19 8.14 -16.78
CA LYS A 80 1.02 6.73 -17.19
C LYS A 80 -0.27 6.16 -16.58
N LEU A 81 -0.55 6.46 -15.31
CA LEU A 81 -1.77 6.09 -14.59
C LEU A 81 -3.03 6.58 -15.31
N GLU A 82 -3.03 7.83 -15.78
CA GLU A 82 -4.11 8.41 -16.59
C GLU A 82 -4.40 7.60 -17.85
N LYS A 83 -3.34 7.18 -18.57
CA LYS A 83 -3.48 6.32 -19.76
C LYS A 83 -4.00 4.94 -19.39
N THR A 84 -3.46 4.37 -18.31
CA THR A 84 -3.81 3.05 -17.78
C THR A 84 -5.29 2.92 -17.45
N TYR A 85 -5.90 3.95 -16.85
CA TYR A 85 -7.30 3.96 -16.43
C TYR A 85 -8.23 4.82 -17.30
N SER A 86 -7.77 5.25 -18.46
CA SER A 86 -8.58 6.01 -19.41
C SER A 86 -9.84 5.21 -19.81
N GLY A 87 -11.01 5.81 -19.61
CA GLY A 87 -12.31 5.19 -19.93
C GLY A 87 -12.79 4.13 -18.95
N VAL A 88 -12.08 3.88 -17.83
CA VAL A 88 -12.54 2.96 -16.79
C VAL A 88 -13.57 3.67 -15.91
N ALA A 89 -14.81 3.19 -15.92
CA ALA A 89 -15.90 3.75 -15.13
C ALA A 89 -15.62 3.67 -13.62
N GLY A 90 -16.06 4.68 -12.87
CA GLY A 90 -15.92 4.70 -11.41
C GLY A 90 -14.51 5.00 -10.89
N VAL A 91 -13.53 5.28 -11.76
CA VAL A 91 -12.16 5.63 -11.37
C VAL A 91 -11.96 7.14 -11.34
N SER A 92 -11.37 7.65 -10.26
CA SER A 92 -10.87 9.02 -10.13
C SER A 92 -9.38 8.98 -9.80
N LEU A 93 -8.62 9.91 -10.37
CA LEU A 93 -7.17 9.97 -10.20
C LEU A 93 -6.79 11.28 -9.50
N VAL A 94 -5.82 11.21 -8.59
CA VAL A 94 -5.32 12.37 -7.83
C VAL A 94 -3.80 12.41 -7.90
N GLN A 95 -3.27 13.51 -8.44
CA GLN A 95 -1.83 13.75 -8.45
C GLN A 95 -1.42 14.46 -7.16
N ALA A 96 -1.24 13.69 -6.09
CA ALA A 96 -0.79 14.20 -4.79
C ALA A 96 -0.09 13.10 -4.00
N ALA A 97 0.71 13.48 -3.01
CA ALA A 97 1.17 12.56 -1.98
C ALA A 97 0.18 12.57 -0.82
N VAL A 98 -0.12 11.42 -0.23
CA VAL A 98 -0.82 11.39 1.05
C VAL A 98 0.16 11.75 2.17
N ALA A 99 -0.20 12.77 2.95
CA ALA A 99 0.62 13.30 4.04
C ALA A 99 -0.25 13.58 5.29
N HIS A 100 0.34 14.08 6.36
CA HIS A 100 -0.41 14.44 7.57
C HIS A 100 -1.36 15.64 7.37
N GLU A 101 -1.00 16.56 6.47
CA GLU A 101 -1.72 17.80 6.22
C GLU A 101 -1.78 18.11 4.72
N ASP A 102 -2.76 18.92 4.33
CA ASP A 102 -2.92 19.40 2.95
C ASP A 102 -1.86 20.49 2.65
N GLY A 103 -1.33 20.54 1.43
CA GLY A 103 -0.38 21.57 1.02
C GLY A 103 0.62 21.08 -0.03
N GLU A 104 1.90 21.30 0.25
CA GLU A 104 3.02 20.83 -0.57
C GLU A 104 3.92 19.94 0.29
N ALA A 105 4.43 18.85 -0.28
CA ALA A 105 5.38 17.96 0.38
C ALA A 105 6.64 17.76 -0.46
N ILE A 106 7.75 17.56 0.25
CA ILE A 106 9.04 17.28 -0.37
C ILE A 106 9.24 15.78 -0.47
N MET A 107 9.42 15.29 -1.69
CA MET A 107 9.77 13.90 -1.97
C MET A 107 11.13 13.78 -2.64
N TYR A 108 11.65 12.56 -2.65
CA TYR A 108 12.91 12.20 -3.28
C TYR A 108 12.66 11.13 -4.34
N ARG A 109 13.26 11.31 -5.50
CA ARG A 109 13.23 10.32 -6.59
C ARG A 109 14.62 10.16 -7.19
N ALA A 110 14.82 9.08 -7.94
CA ALA A 110 16.01 8.96 -8.77
C ALA A 110 15.98 9.99 -9.91
N ARG A 111 17.12 10.63 -10.18
CA ARG A 111 17.30 11.52 -11.32
C ARG A 111 17.03 10.76 -12.60
N ARG A 112 16.23 11.35 -13.48
CA ARG A 112 15.89 10.80 -14.79
C ARG A 112 16.94 11.09 -15.86
N VAL A 113 18.21 10.89 -15.51
CA VAL A 113 19.35 11.04 -16.43
C VAL A 113 20.35 9.91 -16.19
N GLY A 114 21.08 9.55 -17.24
CA GLY A 114 22.11 8.53 -17.15
C GLY A 114 21.52 7.15 -16.92
N ARG A 115 22.01 6.42 -15.90
CA ARG A 115 21.69 5.00 -15.70
C ARG A 115 20.20 4.70 -15.44
N TRP A 116 19.42 5.72 -15.06
CA TRP A 116 18.03 5.61 -14.63
C TRP A 116 17.02 6.19 -15.63
N GLU A 117 17.48 6.74 -16.75
CA GLU A 117 16.65 7.52 -17.68
C GLU A 117 15.41 6.76 -18.20
N ASN A 118 15.53 5.45 -18.39
CA ASN A 118 14.45 4.58 -18.88
C ASN A 118 14.19 3.37 -17.97
N ASP A 119 14.54 3.48 -16.69
CA ASP A 119 14.36 2.38 -15.74
C ASP A 119 13.01 2.51 -15.04
N ASP A 120 12.04 1.69 -15.43
CA ASP A 120 10.70 1.71 -14.84
C ASP A 120 10.69 1.20 -13.38
N TRP A 121 11.68 0.40 -12.97
CA TRP A 121 11.77 -0.10 -11.60
C TRP A 121 12.23 0.99 -10.65
N VAL A 122 13.25 1.78 -11.02
CA VAL A 122 13.73 2.87 -10.16
C VAL A 122 12.71 4.00 -10.03
N GLY A 123 11.77 4.12 -10.98
CA GLY A 123 10.63 5.01 -10.85
C GLY A 123 9.78 4.67 -9.62
N GLN A 124 9.57 3.39 -9.36
CA GLN A 124 8.66 2.92 -8.30
C GLN A 124 9.16 3.31 -6.90
N VAL A 125 10.47 3.39 -6.65
CA VAL A 125 11.03 3.59 -5.30
C VAL A 125 11.04 5.04 -4.78
N SER A 126 10.21 5.94 -5.32
CA SER A 126 10.15 7.35 -4.89
C SER A 126 9.55 7.48 -3.49
N SER A 127 10.14 8.28 -2.60
CA SER A 127 9.78 8.26 -1.17
C SER A 127 9.97 9.61 -0.48
N PHE A 128 9.36 9.77 0.71
CA PHE A 128 9.67 10.88 1.63
C PHE A 128 11.02 10.72 2.33
N ASP A 129 11.61 9.51 2.37
CA ASP A 129 12.94 9.27 2.93
C ASP A 129 13.96 8.98 1.82
N PRO A 130 14.98 9.84 1.61
CA PRO A 130 16.00 9.59 0.60
C PRO A 130 16.81 8.31 0.90
N LYS A 131 16.84 7.85 2.16
CA LYS A 131 17.50 6.59 2.51
C LYS A 131 16.78 5.38 1.91
N HIS A 132 15.47 5.46 1.65
CA HIS A 132 14.73 4.41 0.95
C HIS A 132 15.38 4.13 -0.40
N LEU A 133 15.56 5.15 -1.22
CA LEU A 133 16.24 5.05 -2.51
C LEU A 133 17.65 4.47 -2.39
N THR A 134 18.41 4.85 -1.37
CA THR A 134 19.76 4.29 -1.16
C THR A 134 19.76 2.81 -0.80
N ARG A 135 18.75 2.31 -0.07
CA ARG A 135 18.59 0.87 0.21
C ARG A 135 18.29 0.08 -1.05
N HIS A 136 17.66 0.72 -2.03
CA HIS A 136 17.38 0.20 -3.36
C HIS A 136 18.54 0.46 -4.36
N GLY A 137 19.70 0.93 -3.87
CA GLY A 137 20.93 1.03 -4.65
C GLY A 137 21.11 2.34 -5.43
N VAL A 138 20.18 3.29 -5.34
CA VAL A 138 20.33 4.64 -5.90
C VAL A 138 21.41 5.39 -5.11
N LYS A 139 22.45 5.90 -5.78
CA LYS A 139 23.50 6.63 -5.07
C LYS A 139 22.97 8.02 -4.66
N PRO A 140 23.42 8.60 -3.54
CA PRO A 140 22.99 9.94 -3.13
C PRO A 140 23.14 11.02 -4.23
N THR A 141 24.18 10.92 -5.06
CA THR A 141 24.42 11.84 -6.20
C THR A 141 23.39 11.73 -7.33
N GLU A 142 22.65 10.62 -7.36
CA GLU A 142 21.62 10.31 -8.36
C GLU A 142 20.22 10.54 -7.81
N ILE A 143 20.09 11.06 -6.59
CA ILE A 143 18.81 11.44 -6.00
C ILE A 143 18.55 12.92 -6.31
N GLU A 144 17.31 13.24 -6.65
CA GLU A 144 16.81 14.59 -6.72
C GLU A 144 15.61 14.79 -5.81
N THR A 145 15.45 16.04 -5.38
CA THR A 145 14.33 16.50 -4.56
C THR A 145 13.26 17.09 -5.48
N ILE A 146 12.00 16.72 -5.22
CA ILE A 146 10.83 17.23 -5.93
C ILE A 146 9.83 17.80 -4.92
N SER A 147 9.10 18.85 -5.31
CA SER A 147 7.91 19.32 -4.59
C SER A 147 6.69 18.72 -5.27
N VAL A 148 5.77 18.19 -4.49
CA VAL A 148 4.50 17.63 -4.99
C VAL A 148 3.34 18.14 -4.15
N PRO A 149 2.13 18.26 -4.73
CA PRO A 149 0.93 18.50 -3.95
C PRO A 149 0.76 17.43 -2.88
N ALA A 150 0.28 17.83 -1.72
CA ALA A 150 0.03 16.96 -0.58
C ALA A 150 -1.43 17.06 -0.14
N ILE A 151 -2.01 15.92 0.23
CA ILE A 151 -3.39 15.84 0.73
C ILE A 151 -3.43 14.89 1.92
N SER A 152 -4.13 15.27 2.98
CA SER A 152 -4.40 14.36 4.09
C SER A 152 -5.39 13.27 3.68
N LEU A 153 -5.28 12.08 4.29
CA LEU A 153 -6.23 10.99 4.03
C LEU A 153 -7.68 11.44 4.29
N ALA A 154 -7.91 12.20 5.36
CA ALA A 154 -9.23 12.74 5.68
C ALA A 154 -9.75 13.72 4.61
N SER A 155 -8.92 14.65 4.12
CA SER A 155 -9.31 15.55 3.04
C SER A 155 -9.59 14.81 1.73
N LEU A 156 -8.79 13.79 1.40
CA LEU A 156 -9.00 12.96 0.22
C LEU A 156 -10.37 12.27 0.28
N LEU A 157 -10.70 11.60 1.39
CA LEU A 157 -11.99 10.93 1.54
C LEU A 157 -13.15 11.93 1.48
N ARG A 158 -13.00 13.09 2.11
CA ARG A 158 -14.01 14.16 2.07
C ARG A 158 -14.21 14.71 0.66
N GLN A 159 -13.15 14.94 -0.11
CA GLN A 159 -13.20 15.44 -1.49
C GLN A 159 -14.05 14.53 -2.39
N PHE A 160 -13.98 13.23 -2.17
CA PHE A 160 -14.74 12.24 -2.92
C PHE A 160 -15.99 11.76 -2.17
N GLU A 161 -16.44 12.43 -1.10
CA GLU A 161 -17.63 12.03 -0.35
C GLU A 161 -17.61 10.53 0.02
N MET A 162 -16.44 10.00 0.37
CA MET A 162 -16.20 8.62 0.77
C MET A 162 -16.34 8.49 2.28
N ASN A 163 -17.59 8.53 2.75
CA ASN A 163 -17.90 8.39 4.19
C ASN A 163 -17.61 6.99 4.73
N GLN A 164 -17.56 5.99 3.86
CA GLN A 164 -17.16 4.62 4.18
C GLN A 164 -16.17 4.13 3.12
N LEU A 165 -15.04 3.58 3.58
CA LEU A 165 -14.02 3.01 2.72
C LEU A 165 -14.00 1.49 2.89
N ASP A 166 -14.29 0.74 1.82
CA ASP A 166 -14.23 -0.72 1.89
C ASP A 166 -12.80 -1.24 1.82
N PHE A 167 -11.98 -0.65 0.94
CA PHE A 167 -10.62 -1.14 0.69
C PHE A 167 -9.61 0.00 0.58
N LEU A 168 -8.61 -0.01 1.46
CA LEU A 168 -7.44 0.86 1.40
C LEU A 168 -6.21 0.02 0.99
N GLN A 169 -5.70 0.24 -0.21
CA GLN A 169 -4.42 -0.29 -0.67
C GLN A 169 -3.34 0.78 -0.47
N ILE A 170 -2.23 0.41 0.16
CA ILE A 170 -1.11 1.31 0.44
C ILE A 170 0.16 0.67 -0.12
N ASP A 171 0.89 1.46 -0.90
CA ASP A 171 2.21 1.16 -1.41
C ASP A 171 2.99 2.49 -1.48
N ALA A 172 3.30 3.05 -0.32
CA ALA A 172 3.84 4.41 -0.20
C ALA A 172 5.37 4.41 0.05
N GLU A 173 6.04 3.33 -0.37
CA GLU A 173 7.50 3.21 -0.44
C GLU A 173 8.20 3.69 0.85
N GLY A 174 7.67 3.21 1.98
CA GLY A 174 8.19 3.47 3.33
C GLY A 174 7.35 4.43 4.18
N PHE A 175 6.31 5.06 3.63
CA PHE A 175 5.36 5.89 4.40
C PHE A 175 4.09 5.13 4.83
N ASP A 176 4.03 3.84 4.54
CA ASP A 176 2.88 2.96 4.78
C ASP A 176 2.35 3.00 6.22
N ALA A 177 3.25 2.96 7.21
CA ALA A 177 2.85 2.99 8.62
C ALA A 177 2.09 4.27 8.99
N GLU A 178 2.50 5.41 8.43
CA GLU A 178 1.84 6.68 8.72
C GLU A 178 0.46 6.75 8.07
N VAL A 179 0.32 6.23 6.84
CA VAL A 179 -1.00 6.11 6.19
C VAL A 179 -1.93 5.17 6.98
N VAL A 180 -1.41 4.05 7.51
CA VAL A 180 -2.21 3.17 8.38
C VAL A 180 -2.64 3.89 9.66
N LYS A 181 -1.76 4.66 10.31
CA LYS A 181 -2.13 5.45 11.50
C LYS A 181 -3.24 6.45 11.20
N MET A 182 -3.10 7.22 10.11
CA MET A 182 -4.13 8.15 9.65
C MET A 182 -5.47 7.43 9.43
N ALA A 183 -5.45 6.24 8.84
CA ALA A 183 -6.65 5.44 8.63
C ALA A 183 -7.31 4.99 9.94
N MET A 184 -6.51 4.71 10.98
CA MET A 184 -7.03 4.31 12.30
C MET A 184 -7.61 5.47 13.11
N GLU A 185 -7.19 6.71 12.82
CA GLU A 185 -7.73 7.95 13.41
C GLU A 185 -9.08 8.37 12.81
N LEU A 186 -9.45 7.82 11.65
CA LEU A 186 -10.76 8.06 11.06
C LEU A 186 -11.89 7.58 12.00
N PRO A 187 -13.01 8.32 12.11
CA PRO A 187 -14.16 7.87 12.89
C PRO A 187 -14.66 6.49 12.43
N ASP A 188 -14.82 6.33 11.11
CA ASP A 188 -15.15 5.07 10.45
C ASP A 188 -13.93 4.60 9.62
N PRO A 189 -13.11 3.67 10.13
CA PRO A 189 -11.86 3.27 9.50
C PRO A 189 -12.11 2.27 8.35
N PRO A 190 -11.16 1.99 7.45
CA PRO A 190 -11.43 1.18 6.25
C PRO A 190 -11.76 -0.28 6.58
N SER A 191 -12.74 -0.91 5.92
CA SER A 191 -13.06 -2.32 6.22
C SER A 191 -11.90 -3.29 5.96
N VAL A 192 -11.06 -2.97 4.96
CA VAL A 192 -9.84 -3.68 4.62
C VAL A 192 -8.69 -2.69 4.43
N VAL A 193 -7.52 -3.00 4.99
CA VAL A 193 -6.28 -2.24 4.79
C VAL A 193 -5.19 -3.21 4.36
N ASN A 194 -4.59 -2.98 3.19
CA ASN A 194 -3.36 -3.67 2.77
C ASN A 194 -2.21 -2.68 2.73
N PHE A 195 -1.06 -3.04 3.28
CA PHE A 195 0.12 -2.19 3.32
C PHE A 195 1.41 -2.99 3.30
N GLU A 196 2.46 -2.40 2.75
CA GLU A 196 3.77 -3.02 2.69
C GLU A 196 4.47 -2.93 4.06
N ARG A 197 4.77 -4.09 4.66
CA ARG A 197 5.39 -4.14 6.00
C ARG A 197 6.92 -4.22 5.94
N MET A 198 7.48 -4.64 4.81
CA MET A 198 8.89 -5.05 4.73
C MET A 198 9.87 -3.90 4.98
N HIS A 199 9.43 -2.66 4.78
CA HIS A 199 10.24 -1.46 5.01
C HIS A 199 10.07 -0.84 6.41
N LEU A 200 9.14 -1.35 7.22
CA LEU A 200 8.83 -0.78 8.53
C LEU A 200 9.82 -1.22 9.62
N THR A 201 10.09 -0.29 10.54
CA THR A 201 10.90 -0.61 11.73
C THR A 201 10.12 -1.45 12.74
N VAL A 202 10.83 -2.14 13.64
CA VAL A 202 10.18 -2.91 14.72
C VAL A 202 9.30 -2.02 15.61
N ALA A 203 9.70 -0.78 15.85
CA ALA A 203 8.89 0.17 16.62
C ALA A 203 7.60 0.53 15.88
N SER A 204 7.72 0.89 14.59
CA SER A 204 6.57 1.20 13.73
C SER A 204 5.59 0.02 13.62
N LEU A 205 6.10 -1.20 13.48
CA LEU A 205 5.26 -2.41 13.44
C LEU A 205 4.46 -2.58 14.74
N LYS A 206 5.12 -2.44 15.91
CA LYS A 206 4.41 -2.57 17.21
C LYS A 206 3.28 -1.57 17.36
N GLU A 207 3.53 -0.33 16.94
CA GLU A 207 2.54 0.75 16.98
C GLU A 207 1.37 0.46 16.04
N VAL A 208 1.66 0.16 14.76
CA VAL A 208 0.64 -0.16 13.74
C VAL A 208 -0.24 -1.32 14.17
N PHE A 209 0.34 -2.42 14.66
CA PHE A 209 -0.44 -3.59 15.08
C PHE A 209 -1.24 -3.33 16.36
N GLY A 210 -0.72 -2.54 17.31
CA GLY A 210 -1.48 -2.12 18.48
C GLY A 210 -2.70 -1.28 18.11
N LEU A 211 -2.56 -0.37 17.15
CA LEU A 211 -3.68 0.42 16.61
C LEU A 211 -4.70 -0.47 15.90
N LEU A 212 -4.27 -1.32 14.97
CA LEU A 212 -5.14 -2.27 14.26
C LEU A 212 -5.93 -3.15 15.24
N GLU A 213 -5.26 -3.73 16.24
CA GLU A 213 -5.91 -4.55 17.28
C GLU A 213 -6.95 -3.73 18.07
N SER A 214 -6.58 -2.53 18.53
CA SER A 214 -7.50 -1.65 19.28
C SER A 214 -8.73 -1.21 18.47
N ARG A 215 -8.63 -1.21 17.14
CA ARG A 215 -9.71 -0.85 16.21
C ARG A 215 -10.44 -2.08 15.66
N GLY A 216 -10.21 -3.28 16.22
CA GLY A 216 -10.97 -4.49 15.90
C GLY A 216 -10.56 -5.18 14.60
N TYR A 217 -9.29 -5.06 14.19
CA TYR A 217 -8.78 -5.75 13.01
C TYR A 217 -8.14 -7.09 13.36
N SER A 218 -8.27 -8.04 12.43
CA SER A 218 -7.45 -9.25 12.34
C SER A 218 -6.60 -9.19 11.07
N TRP A 219 -5.46 -9.86 11.01
CA TRP A 219 -4.57 -9.73 9.85
C TRP A 219 -3.89 -11.04 9.44
N ILE A 220 -3.43 -11.05 8.19
CA ILE A 220 -2.56 -12.07 7.61
C ILE A 220 -1.34 -11.41 6.97
N HIS A 221 -0.20 -12.11 6.98
CA HIS A 221 1.04 -11.66 6.35
C HIS A 221 1.37 -12.55 5.16
N ASP A 222 1.78 -11.95 4.05
CA ASP A 222 2.52 -12.69 3.01
C ASP A 222 4.04 -12.46 3.18
N ARG A 223 4.84 -12.45 2.11
CA ARG A 223 6.27 -12.14 2.21
C ARG A 223 6.54 -10.67 2.55
N PHE A 224 5.79 -9.74 1.98
CA PHE A 224 6.07 -8.31 1.97
C PHE A 224 4.96 -7.50 2.65
N ASP A 225 3.70 -7.91 2.49
CA ASP A 225 2.52 -7.15 2.82
C ASP A 225 1.78 -7.71 4.03
N THR A 226 0.96 -6.84 4.63
CA THR A 226 -0.04 -7.23 5.60
C THR A 226 -1.41 -6.83 5.10
N LEU A 227 -2.32 -7.80 5.05
CA LEU A 227 -3.74 -7.54 4.85
C LEU A 227 -4.44 -7.60 6.21
N ALA A 228 -4.99 -6.48 6.63
CA ALA A 228 -5.82 -6.34 7.82
C ALA A 228 -7.30 -6.23 7.44
N LEU A 229 -8.14 -6.98 8.14
CA LEU A 229 -9.59 -7.06 7.96
C LEU A 229 -10.27 -6.64 9.25
N HIS A 230 -11.14 -5.64 9.18
CA HIS A 230 -11.98 -5.25 10.31
C HIS A 230 -13.01 -6.35 10.58
N GLN A 231 -13.36 -6.63 11.84
CA GLN A 231 -14.33 -7.67 12.23
C GLN A 231 -15.64 -7.63 11.42
N ARG A 232 -16.21 -6.43 11.24
CA ARG A 232 -17.39 -6.17 10.40
C ARG A 232 -17.30 -6.70 8.96
N PHE A 233 -16.10 -6.78 8.39
CA PHE A 233 -15.90 -7.29 7.02
C PHE A 233 -16.29 -8.77 6.92
N THR A 234 -16.04 -9.54 7.99
CA THR A 234 -16.38 -10.96 8.08
C THR A 234 -17.75 -11.22 8.69
N GLU A 235 -18.26 -10.31 9.53
CA GLU A 235 -19.55 -10.48 10.22
C GLU A 235 -20.78 -10.24 9.35
N ALA A 236 -20.64 -9.54 8.22
CA ALA A 236 -21.75 -9.20 7.32
C ALA A 236 -22.41 -10.39 6.59
N LEU A 237 -22.03 -11.63 6.92
CA LEU A 237 -22.69 -12.86 6.49
C LEU A 237 -23.63 -13.45 7.55
N SER A 238 -23.64 -12.88 8.76
CA SER A 238 -24.35 -13.42 9.92
C SER A 238 -25.76 -12.84 10.11
N SER A 239 -26.24 -12.04 9.16
CA SER A 239 -27.56 -11.38 9.19
C SER A 239 -28.40 -11.76 7.98
#